data_AF-D7CA12-F1
#
_entry.id   AF-D7CA12-F1
#
_cell.length_a   1.000
_cell.length_b   1.000
_cell.length_c   1.000
_cell.angle_alpha   90.00
_cell.angle_beta   90.00
_cell.angle_gamma   90.00
#
_symmetry.space_group_name_H-M   'P 1'
#
loop_
_entity.id
_entity.type
_entity.pdbx_description
1 polymer ?
#
loop_
_entity_poly.entity_id
_entity_poly.type
_entity_poly.pdbx_seq_one_letter_code
_entity_poly.pdbx_strand_id
1 'polypeptide(L)'
;MDLGDSAGYFRFLIRDRDSKFTTAFDAVFASNGTAVIPTPPQSPRSNPFAERWIRTARTECTDRLLITGERHLRTVLNQYAEHYNTGRAHRSLDLHAPDDDPNVIPLPAAAVRRRQVLGGLINEYHTMSPQLPHHPHETPSSAA
;
A
#
# COMPACT_ATOMS: atom_id res chain seq x y z
N MET A 1 11.87 5.13 1.05
CA MET A 1 11.80 4.04 2.03
C MET A 1 13.20 3.47 2.15
N ASP A 2 13.82 3.64 3.31
CA ASP A 2 15.11 3.01 3.62
C ASP A 2 14.84 1.55 4.04
N LEU A 3 15.43 0.61 3.30
CA LEU A 3 15.26 -0.82 3.56
C LEU A 3 16.00 -1.25 4.83
N GLY A 4 17.06 -0.52 5.23
CA GLY A 4 17.81 -0.81 6.45
C GLY A 4 16.96 -0.63 7.71
N ASP A 5 16.23 0.48 7.80
CA ASP A 5 15.35 0.78 8.94
C ASP A 5 14.12 -0.14 9.01
N SER A 6 13.62 -0.60 7.86
CA SER A 6 12.43 -1.47 7.80
C SER A 6 12.77 -2.96 8.02
N ALA A 7 14.01 -3.39 7.75
CA ALA A 7 14.41 -4.79 7.85
C ALA A 7 14.31 -5.35 9.29
N GLY A 8 14.46 -4.51 10.32
CA GLY A 8 14.29 -4.93 11.72
C GLY A 8 12.87 -5.38 12.08
N TYR A 9 11.87 -5.11 11.24
CA TYR A 9 10.46 -5.47 11.47
C TYR A 9 10.08 -6.85 10.89
N PHE A 10 10.93 -7.45 10.04
CA PHE A 10 10.59 -8.68 9.34
C PHE A 10 11.41 -9.87 9.83
N ARG A 11 10.72 -10.97 10.16
CA ARG A 11 11.37 -12.22 10.58
C ARG A 11 11.96 -13.00 9.40
N PHE A 12 11.33 -12.94 8.24
CA PHE A 12 11.73 -13.69 7.05
C PHE A 12 11.68 -12.82 5.80
N LEU A 13 12.66 -12.98 4.92
CA LEU A 13 12.67 -12.45 3.56
C LEU A 13 12.58 -13.61 2.57
N ILE A 14 11.47 -13.70 1.82
CA ILE A 14 11.34 -14.64 0.72
C ILE A 14 11.75 -13.93 -0.57
N ARG A 15 12.74 -14.47 -1.27
CA ARG A 15 13.23 -13.92 -2.55
C ARG A 15 13.56 -15.03 -3.54
N ASP A 16 13.60 -14.71 -4.84
CA ASP A 16 13.97 -15.68 -5.86
C ASP A 16 15.49 -15.93 -5.90
N ARG A 17 15.98 -16.74 -6.84
CA ARG A 17 17.41 -17.07 -6.98
C ARG A 17 18.12 -16.25 -8.07
N ASP A 18 17.59 -15.09 -8.47
CA ASP A 18 18.26 -14.22 -9.44
C ASP A 18 19.65 -13.81 -8.94
N SER A 19 20.64 -13.85 -9.84
CA SER A 19 22.02 -13.43 -9.63
C SER A 19 22.18 -12.00 -9.06
N LYS A 20 21.18 -11.14 -9.21
CA LYS A 20 21.15 -9.80 -8.60
C LYS A 20 21.15 -9.85 -7.07
N PHE A 21 20.62 -10.92 -6.47
CA PHE A 21 20.61 -11.12 -5.02
C PHE A 21 21.93 -11.75 -4.58
N THR A 22 22.92 -10.88 -4.33
CA THR A 22 24.26 -11.27 -3.90
C THR A 22 24.31 -11.66 -2.42
N THR A 23 25.40 -12.30 -2.00
CA THR A 23 25.66 -12.56 -0.57
C THR A 23 25.67 -11.28 0.26
N ALA A 24 26.16 -10.17 -0.29
CA ALA A 24 26.15 -8.88 0.39
C ALA A 24 24.72 -8.35 0.61
N PHE A 25 23.81 -8.59 -0.33
CA PHE A 25 22.39 -8.27 -0.16
C PHE A 25 21.79 -9.07 1.00
N ASP A 26 22.00 -10.39 1.01
CA ASP A 26 21.47 -11.26 2.08
C ASP A 26 22.05 -10.87 3.47
N ALA A 27 23.31 -10.41 3.51
CA ALA A 27 23.98 -9.99 4.74
C ALA A 27 23.33 -8.76 5.41
N VAL A 28 22.78 -7.82 4.64
CA VAL A 28 22.07 -6.63 5.18
C VAL A 28 20.81 -7.03 5.94
N PHE A 29 20.09 -8.05 5.47
CA PHE A 29 18.90 -8.56 6.16
C PHE A 29 19.27 -9.42 7.36
N ALA A 30 20.29 -10.26 7.22
CA ALA A 30 20.79 -11.09 8.30
C ALA A 30 21.32 -10.26 9.49
N SER A 31 21.99 -9.12 9.24
CA SER A 31 22.49 -8.23 10.31
C SER A 31 21.36 -7.65 11.16
N ASN A 32 20.14 -7.57 10.62
CA ASN A 32 18.95 -7.05 11.29
C ASN A 32 18.05 -8.18 11.84
N GLY A 33 18.53 -9.42 11.84
CA GLY A 33 17.81 -10.58 12.38
C GLY A 33 16.78 -11.20 11.43
N THR A 34 16.71 -10.75 10.17
CA THR A 34 15.81 -11.32 9.17
C THR A 34 16.43 -12.55 8.51
N ALA A 35 15.76 -13.69 8.56
CA ALA A 35 16.20 -14.90 7.88
C ALA A 35 15.82 -14.86 6.39
N VAL A 36 16.82 -14.96 5.51
CA VAL A 36 16.61 -15.00 4.05
C VAL A 36 16.29 -16.42 3.60
N ILE A 37 15.17 -16.59 2.88
CA ILE A 37 14.68 -17.86 2.36
C ILE A 37 14.57 -17.79 0.82
N PRO A 38 15.55 -18.37 0.09
CA PRO A 38 15.50 -18.46 -1.37
C PRO A 38 14.41 -19.43 -1.84
N THR A 39 13.51 -19.00 -2.73
CA THR A 39 12.49 -19.87 -3.32
C THR A 39 13.12 -20.99 -4.16
N PRO A 40 12.62 -22.25 -4.10
CA PRO A 40 13.16 -23.37 -4.87
C PRO A 40 13.49 -23.02 -6.33
N PRO A 41 14.56 -23.58 -6.91
CA PRO A 41 14.92 -23.32 -8.30
C PRO A 41 13.72 -23.52 -9.23
N GLN A 42 13.49 -22.56 -10.14
CA GLN A 42 12.42 -22.62 -11.15
C GLN A 42 11.01 -22.83 -10.58
N SER A 43 10.72 -22.27 -9.39
CA SER A 43 9.40 -22.33 -8.76
C SER A 43 8.74 -20.95 -8.61
N PRO A 44 8.10 -20.41 -9.67
CA PRO A 44 7.40 -19.11 -9.62
C PRO A 44 6.30 -19.08 -8.57
N ARG A 45 5.67 -20.23 -8.30
CA ARG A 45 4.59 -20.35 -7.29
C ARG A 45 5.07 -20.23 -5.86
N SER A 46 6.39 -20.21 -5.63
CA SER A 46 6.98 -20.03 -4.29
C SER A 46 7.15 -18.56 -3.88
N ASN A 47 6.87 -17.60 -4.77
CA ASN A 47 6.73 -16.18 -4.43
C ASN A 47 5.40 -15.58 -4.95
N PRO A 48 4.24 -16.17 -4.63
CA PRO A 48 2.98 -15.86 -5.30
C PRO A 48 2.51 -14.42 -5.01
N PHE A 49 2.89 -13.85 -3.85
CA PHE A 49 2.52 -12.50 -3.46
C PHE A 49 3.23 -11.45 -4.30
N ALA A 50 4.57 -11.52 -4.44
CA ALA A 50 5.31 -10.58 -5.26
C ALA A 50 4.90 -10.70 -6.74
N GLU A 51 4.77 -11.92 -7.25
CA GLU A 51 4.32 -12.18 -8.63
C GLU A 51 2.94 -11.59 -8.91
N ARG A 52 2.00 -11.78 -7.99
CA ARG A 52 0.66 -11.21 -8.09
C ARG A 52 0.71 -9.68 -8.01
N TRP A 53 1.52 -9.12 -7.11
CA TRP A 53 1.66 -7.68 -6.97
C TRP A 53 2.20 -7.04 -8.27
N ILE A 54 3.30 -7.57 -8.82
CA ILE A 54 3.91 -7.09 -10.07
C ILE A 54 2.91 -7.14 -11.21
N ARG A 55 2.23 -8.28 -11.39
CA ARG A 55 1.21 -8.43 -12.43
C ARG A 55 0.10 -7.39 -12.28
N THR A 56 -0.36 -7.15 -11.06
CA THR A 56 -1.43 -6.19 -10.79
C THR A 56 -0.96 -4.77 -11.11
N ALA A 57 0.23 -4.37 -10.65
CA ALA A 57 0.82 -3.07 -10.95
C ALA A 57 0.99 -2.83 -12.45
N ARG A 58 1.37 -3.86 -13.20
CA ARG A 58 1.46 -3.77 -14.66
C ARG A 58 0.10 -3.56 -15.31
N THR A 59 -0.85 -4.47 -15.05
CA THR A 59 -2.17 -4.45 -15.68
C THR A 59 -2.97 -3.20 -15.34
N GLU A 60 -2.93 -2.75 -14.09
CA GLU A 60 -3.71 -1.60 -13.61
C GLU A 60 -3.03 -0.26 -13.92
N CYS A 61 -1.70 -0.22 -14.03
CA CYS A 61 -0.95 1.01 -14.12
C CYS A 61 0.04 1.07 -15.30
N THR A 62 1.14 0.32 -15.28
CA THR A 62 2.26 0.61 -16.20
C THR A 62 2.02 0.16 -17.64
N ASP A 63 1.16 -0.83 -17.89
CA ASP A 63 0.76 -1.22 -19.25
C ASP A 63 -0.23 -0.21 -19.88
N ARG A 64 -0.72 0.78 -19.09
CA ARG A 64 -1.72 1.78 -19.50
C ARG A 64 -1.18 3.22 -19.55
N LEU A 65 0.09 3.41 -19.20
CA LEU A 65 0.74 4.72 -19.16
C LEU A 65 1.97 4.74 -20.07
N LEU A 66 2.12 5.84 -20.81
CA LEU A 66 3.38 6.10 -21.50
C LEU A 66 4.42 6.59 -20.48
N ILE A 67 5.33 5.70 -20.11
CA ILE A 67 6.44 6.02 -19.21
C ILE A 67 7.53 6.75 -20.01
N THR A 68 7.75 8.01 -19.66
CA THR A 68 8.66 8.92 -20.39
C THR A 68 10.10 8.88 -19.87
N GLY A 69 10.36 8.21 -18.76
CA GLY A 69 11.70 8.05 -18.19
C GLY A 69 11.67 7.52 -16.76
N GLU A 70 12.86 7.30 -16.18
CA GLU A 70 13.02 6.69 -14.85
C GLU A 70 12.34 7.50 -13.74
N ARG A 71 12.53 8.82 -13.70
CA ARG A 71 11.89 9.68 -12.69
C ARG A 71 10.37 9.55 -12.74
N HIS A 72 9.80 9.56 -13.94
CA HIS A 72 8.36 9.39 -14.13
C HIS A 72 7.91 8.00 -13.67
N LEU A 73 8.63 6.93 -14.03
CA LEU A 73 8.34 5.58 -13.55
C LEU A 73 8.33 5.49 -12.03
N ARG A 74 9.32 6.09 -11.36
CA ARG A 74 9.40 6.11 -9.90
C ARG A 74 8.21 6.83 -9.27
N THR A 75 7.83 8.00 -9.79
CA THR A 75 6.63 8.72 -9.33
C THR A 75 5.38 7.87 -9.51
N VAL A 76 5.21 7.24 -10.67
CA VAL A 76 4.06 6.38 -10.99
C VAL A 76 3.99 5.18 -10.04
N LEU A 77 5.09 4.45 -9.86
CA LEU A 77 5.13 3.28 -8.98
C LEU A 77 4.95 3.64 -7.51
N ASN A 78 5.46 4.79 -7.06
CA ASN A 78 5.23 5.26 -5.69
C ASN A 78 3.75 5.58 -5.44
N GLN A 79 3.11 6.31 -6.36
CA GLN A 79 1.67 6.61 -6.26
C GLN A 79 0.82 5.34 -6.35
N TYR A 80 1.21 4.39 -7.18
CA TYR A 80 0.53 3.10 -7.27
C TYR A 80 0.71 2.26 -5.98
N ALA A 81 1.90 2.25 -5.38
CA ALA A 81 2.15 1.53 -4.13
C ALA A 81 1.33 2.13 -2.97
N GLU A 82 1.26 3.46 -2.88
CA GLU A 82 0.39 4.15 -1.93
C GLU A 82 -1.08 3.76 -2.15
N HIS A 83 -1.59 3.85 -3.38
CA HIS A 83 -2.93 3.38 -3.72
C HIS A 83 -3.17 1.93 -3.30
N TYR A 84 -2.23 1.03 -3.61
CA TYR A 84 -2.35 -0.40 -3.32
C TYR A 84 -2.49 -0.68 -1.81
N ASN A 85 -1.77 0.08 -0.98
CA ASN A 85 -1.74 -0.13 0.47
C ASN A 85 -2.83 0.63 1.22
N THR A 86 -3.27 1.81 0.73
CA THR A 86 -4.16 2.70 1.49
C THR A 86 -5.53 2.92 0.87
N GLY A 87 -5.76 2.50 -0.38
CA GLY A 87 -6.99 2.86 -1.11
C GLY A 87 -7.59 1.78 -1.98
N ARG A 88 -6.83 0.72 -2.29
CA ARG A 88 -7.29 -0.41 -3.10
C ARG A 88 -8.02 -1.40 -2.21
N ALA A 89 -9.25 -1.78 -2.57
CA ALA A 89 -9.97 -2.83 -1.88
C ALA A 89 -9.35 -4.21 -2.17
N HIS A 90 -9.04 -4.99 -1.12
CA HIS A 90 -8.53 -6.35 -1.28
C HIS A 90 -9.55 -7.37 -0.82
N ARG A 91 -9.94 -8.27 -1.72
CA ARG A 91 -10.92 -9.32 -1.42
C ARG A 91 -10.48 -10.26 -0.29
N SER A 92 -9.17 -10.48 -0.13
CA SER A 92 -8.64 -11.31 0.97
C SER A 92 -8.62 -10.60 2.32
N LEU A 93 -8.90 -9.29 2.34
CA LEU A 93 -8.97 -8.45 3.53
C LEU A 93 -10.37 -7.85 3.68
N ASP A 94 -11.42 -8.58 3.30
CA ASP A 94 -12.81 -8.12 3.40
C ASP A 94 -13.08 -6.74 2.77
N LEU A 95 -12.42 -6.48 1.62
CA LEU A 95 -12.47 -5.22 0.87
C LEU A 95 -11.73 -4.04 1.52
N HIS A 96 -11.01 -4.25 2.62
CA HIS A 96 -10.09 -3.28 3.19
C HIS A 96 -8.79 -3.18 2.39
N ALA A 97 -8.14 -2.02 2.49
CA ALA A 97 -6.76 -1.82 2.11
C ALA A 97 -5.82 -2.36 3.23
N PRO A 98 -4.57 -2.75 2.90
CA PRO A 98 -3.60 -3.25 3.87
C PRO A 98 -3.36 -2.34 5.07
N ASP A 99 -3.41 -1.03 4.86
CA ASP A 99 -3.16 -0.01 5.89
C ASP A 99 -4.44 0.49 6.57
N ASP A 100 -5.61 -0.08 6.24
CA ASP A 100 -6.86 0.25 6.94
C ASP A 100 -6.86 -0.30 8.37
N ASP A 101 -7.54 0.38 9.29
CA ASP A 101 -7.82 -0.17 10.61
C ASP A 101 -8.87 -1.29 10.49
N PRO A 102 -8.51 -2.55 10.78
CA PRO A 102 -9.42 -3.68 10.65
C PRO A 102 -10.62 -3.63 11.61
N ASN A 103 -10.56 -2.76 12.63
CA ASN A 103 -11.63 -2.60 13.61
C ASN A 103 -12.67 -1.55 13.19
N VAL A 104 -12.43 -0.82 12.10
CA VAL A 104 -13.37 0.18 11.59
C VAL A 104 -14.30 -0.48 10.58
N ILE A 105 -15.55 -0.69 10.98
CA ILE A 105 -16.61 -1.15 10.08
C ILE A 105 -17.11 0.05 9.25
N PRO A 106 -17.03 0.01 7.91
CA PRO A 106 -17.57 1.06 7.07
C PRO A 106 -19.09 1.16 7.26
N LEU A 107 -19.54 2.19 7.98
CA LEU A 107 -20.98 2.52 8.09
C LEU A 107 -21.50 3.05 6.74
N PRO A 108 -22.82 2.99 6.49
CA PRO A 108 -23.42 3.63 5.32
C PRO A 108 -22.98 5.08 5.22
N ALA A 109 -22.30 5.43 4.14
CA ALA A 109 -21.73 6.76 3.97
C ALA A 109 -22.83 7.80 3.74
N ALA A 110 -22.83 8.87 4.54
CA ALA A 110 -23.70 10.02 4.27
C ALA A 110 -23.28 10.75 2.99
N ALA A 111 -21.98 10.73 2.67
CA ALA A 111 -21.40 11.26 1.44
C ALA A 111 -20.19 10.43 0.99
N VAL A 112 -19.98 10.32 -0.32
CA VAL A 112 -18.82 9.64 -0.92
C VAL A 112 -17.97 10.66 -1.67
N ARG A 113 -16.67 10.67 -1.42
CA ARG A 113 -15.70 11.52 -2.12
C ARG A 113 -14.85 10.69 -3.06
N ARG A 114 -14.74 11.12 -4.32
CA ARG A 114 -13.81 10.55 -5.30
C ARG A 114 -12.45 11.23 -5.20
N ARG A 115 -11.39 10.43 -5.21
CA ARG A 115 -9.99 10.86 -5.39
C ARG A 115 -9.43 10.26 -6.66
N GLN A 116 -8.83 11.10 -7.52
CA GLN A 116 -8.15 10.65 -8.71
C GLN A 116 -6.68 10.38 -8.41
N VAL A 117 -6.18 9.22 -8.86
CA VAL A 117 -4.80 8.79 -8.73
C VAL A 117 -4.24 8.56 -10.14
N LEU A 118 -2.94 8.85 -10.34
CA LEU A 118 -2.25 8.71 -11.63
C LEU A 118 -2.97 9.43 -12.78
N GLY A 119 -3.32 10.71 -12.58
CA GLY A 119 -4.01 11.51 -13.60
C GLY A 119 -5.43 11.04 -13.90
N GLY A 120 -6.06 10.29 -12.99
CA GLY A 120 -7.42 9.77 -13.13
C GLY A 120 -7.52 8.37 -13.75
N LEU A 121 -6.37 7.75 -14.06
CA LEU A 121 -6.32 6.33 -14.44
C LEU A 121 -6.94 5.45 -13.36
N ILE A 122 -6.68 5.79 -12.09
CA ILE A 122 -7.23 5.12 -10.93
C ILE A 122 -8.16 6.09 -10.20
N ASN A 123 -9.27 5.56 -9.70
CA ASN A 123 -10.26 6.31 -8.95
C ASN A 123 -10.54 5.60 -7.64
N GLU A 124 -10.30 6.31 -6.55
CA GLU A 124 -10.63 5.84 -5.22
C GLU A 124 -11.89 6.55 -4.73
N TYR A 125 -12.63 5.86 -3.88
CA TYR A 125 -13.86 6.36 -3.29
C TYR A 125 -13.79 6.18 -1.79
N HIS A 126 -13.92 7.28 -1.08
CA HIS A 126 -13.79 7.35 0.37
C HIS A 126 -15.13 7.76 0.97
N THR A 127 -15.55 7.06 2.02
CA THR A 127 -16.74 7.45 2.77
C THR A 127 -16.39 8.63 3.68
N MET A 128 -17.26 9.62 3.73
CA MET A 128 -17.15 10.69 4.71
C MET A 128 -18.07 10.39 5.88
N SER A 129 -17.51 10.36 7.09
CA SER A 129 -18.33 10.39 8.29
C SER A 129 -19.20 11.65 8.27
N PRO A 130 -20.49 11.55 8.66
CA PRO A 130 -21.32 12.74 8.79
C PRO A 130 -20.64 13.71 9.76
N GLN A 131 -20.47 14.97 9.35
CA GLN A 131 -20.05 16.01 10.27
C GLN A 131 -21.13 16.12 11.35
N LEU A 132 -20.79 15.82 12.62
CA LEU A 132 -21.71 16.16 13.71
C LEU A 132 -21.92 17.67 13.67
N PRO A 133 -23.16 18.16 13.73
CA PRO A 133 -23.41 19.60 13.80
C PRO A 133 -22.67 20.18 15.00
N HIS A 134 -21.82 21.17 14.73
CA HIS A 134 -21.15 21.94 15.77
C HIS A 134 -22.22 22.75 16.51
N HIS A 135 -22.60 22.31 17.71
CA HIS A 135 -23.41 23.15 18.60
C HIS A 135 -22.50 24.23 19.18
N PRO A 136 -22.68 25.52 18.83
CA PRO A 136 -21.98 26.58 19.55
C PRO A 136 -22.47 26.55 21.00
N HIS A 137 -21.52 26.49 21.94
CA HIS A 137 -21.81 26.65 23.35
C HIS A 137 -22.48 28.01 23.58
N GLU A 138 -23.76 27.99 23.96
CA GLU A 138 -24.40 29.17 24.54
C GLU A 138 -23.67 29.50 25.85
N THR A 139 -22.98 30.63 25.89
CA THR A 139 -22.49 31.22 27.13
C THR A 139 -23.68 31.54 28.03
N PRO A 140 -23.70 31.10 29.30
CA PRO A 140 -24.78 31.46 30.20
C PRO A 140 -24.72 32.98 30.43
N SER A 141 -25.80 33.66 30.04
CA SER A 141 -26.05 35.06 30.35
C SER A 141 -26.07 35.25 31.85
N SER A 142 -25.04 35.88 32.40
CA SER A 142 -25.04 36.39 33.77
C SER A 142 -26.09 37.48 33.87
N ALA A 143 -27.21 37.18 34.52
CA ALA A 143 -28.18 38.17 34.98
C ALA A 143 -27.96 38.39 36.48
N ALA A 144 -28.04 39.68 36.83
CA ALA A 144 -27.80 40.34 38.12
C ALA A 144 -28.38 39.66 39.37
#